data_AF-A0A366H4R9-F1
#
_entry.id   AF-A0A366H4R9-F1
#
_cell.length_a   1.000
_cell.length_b   1.000
_cell.length_c   1.000
_cell.angle_alpha   90.00
_cell.angle_beta   90.00
_cell.angle_gamma   90.00
#
_symmetry.space_group_name_H-M   'P 1'
#
loop_
_entity.id
_entity.type
_entity.pdbx_description
1 polymer ?
#
loop_
_entity_poly.entity_id
_entity_poly.type
_entity_poly.pdbx_seq_one_letter_code
_entity_poly.pdbx_strand_id
1 'polypeptide(L)'
;MHILDTCALQSIPRARLVEARGQRDIAISTISFLEIFSHLEEAGKFDRVRGNVLKCQVPRMLHDPYAVHAISCGLGSLLHPSRLEDKLLFERVLEVLSQSNTLEEFYAQQVQAPSGEMVSCQDAAGNTFRMLDEIQSEYVESITIKAREILINFSYAASDLIREEDMWTLASNDIRNMTDGYLAALPEADRPERRELLMRVGYSQFMRSVYDYYRAAHYLRAASSRTRLSSEEDVTPAVLHIDPNDCEDSMICMHLNIDTANTLVTGDRRTLQALRFAKQALQNELRSSPLQFHIQSEQEFRDGLSQAEAA
;
A
#
# COMPACT_ATOMS: atom_id res chain seq x y z
N MET A 1 -12.31 10.03 -4.64
CA MET A 1 -11.27 10.47 -3.67
C MET A 1 -9.91 10.36 -4.34
N HIS A 2 -8.95 11.25 -4.04
CA HIS A 2 -7.54 11.10 -4.44
C HIS A 2 -6.71 10.61 -3.26
N ILE A 3 -5.97 9.52 -3.41
CA ILE A 3 -5.08 8.94 -2.42
C ILE A 3 -3.66 9.30 -2.85
N LEU A 4 -2.92 9.99 -1.99
CA LEU A 4 -1.52 10.34 -2.24
C LEU A 4 -0.64 9.28 -1.58
N ASP A 5 0.31 8.73 -2.33
CA ASP A 5 1.39 7.90 -1.77
C ASP A 5 2.48 8.78 -1.13
N THR A 6 3.50 8.15 -0.55
CA THR A 6 4.67 8.81 0.02
C THR A 6 5.34 9.72 -1.01
N CYS A 7 5.54 9.24 -2.24
CA CYS A 7 6.22 9.98 -3.29
C CYS A 7 5.53 11.30 -3.62
N ALA A 8 4.21 11.27 -3.89
CA ALA A 8 3.41 12.43 -4.20
C ALA A 8 3.25 13.38 -2.99
N LEU A 9 3.08 12.84 -1.78
CA LEU A 9 2.96 13.68 -0.58
C LEU A 9 4.26 14.44 -0.30
N GLN A 10 5.41 13.79 -0.48
CA GLN A 10 6.72 14.41 -0.28
C GLN A 10 7.02 15.46 -1.35
N SER A 11 6.67 15.23 -2.61
CA SER A 11 6.99 16.14 -3.71
C SER A 11 6.09 17.39 -3.75
N ILE A 12 4.81 17.28 -3.37
CA ILE A 12 3.88 18.40 -3.42
C ILE A 12 4.10 19.33 -2.20
N PRO A 13 4.31 20.65 -2.40
CA PRO A 13 4.43 21.59 -1.28
C PRO A 13 3.18 21.64 -0.40
N ARG A 14 3.34 21.80 0.92
CA ARG A 14 2.21 21.84 1.87
C ARG A 14 1.13 22.86 1.46
N ALA A 15 1.52 24.06 1.03
CA ALA A 15 0.58 25.09 0.59
C ALA A 15 -0.32 24.61 -0.56
N ARG A 16 0.25 23.88 -1.53
CA ARG A 16 -0.50 23.28 -2.63
C ARG A 16 -1.39 22.12 -2.18
N LEU A 17 -0.97 21.34 -1.19
CA LEU A 17 -1.84 20.32 -0.59
C LEU A 17 -3.06 20.94 0.11
N VAL A 18 -2.88 22.07 0.81
CA VAL A 18 -3.97 22.78 1.50
C VAL A 18 -4.97 23.33 0.49
N GLU A 19 -4.48 23.92 -0.59
CA GLU A 19 -5.30 24.36 -1.72
C GLU A 19 -6.06 23.19 -2.35
N ALA A 20 -5.36 22.08 -2.64
CA ALA A 20 -5.96 20.88 -3.21
C ALA A 20 -7.05 20.30 -2.32
N ARG A 21 -6.87 20.31 -0.99
CA ARG A 21 -7.88 19.87 -0.01
C ARG A 21 -9.16 20.71 -0.06
N GLY A 22 -9.05 21.99 -0.41
CA GLY A 22 -10.21 22.88 -0.62
C GLY A 22 -10.98 22.58 -1.89
N GLN A 23 -10.35 21.96 -2.90
CA GLN A 23 -10.94 21.66 -4.20
C GLN A 23 -11.35 20.19 -4.37
N ARG A 24 -10.69 19.27 -3.66
CA ARG A 24 -10.79 17.82 -3.87
C ARG A 24 -10.73 17.07 -2.54
N ASP A 25 -11.42 15.94 -2.45
CA ASP A 25 -11.21 14.98 -1.36
C ASP A 25 -9.88 14.25 -1.56
N ILE A 26 -8.83 14.75 -0.89
CA ILE A 26 -7.50 14.11 -0.83
C ILE A 26 -7.31 13.33 0.48
N ALA A 27 -6.66 12.17 0.39
CA ALA A 27 -6.41 11.26 1.50
C ALA A 27 -5.00 10.64 1.41
N ILE A 28 -4.53 10.04 2.50
CA ILE A 28 -3.31 9.21 2.56
C ILE A 28 -3.62 7.90 3.28
N SER A 29 -2.87 6.85 2.95
CA SER A 29 -2.94 5.59 3.69
C SER A 29 -2.15 5.68 5.00
N THR A 30 -2.50 4.86 6.00
CA THR A 30 -1.68 4.71 7.20
C THR A 30 -0.27 4.23 6.87
N ILE A 31 -0.11 3.37 5.86
CA ILE A 31 1.21 2.88 5.42
C ILE A 31 2.12 4.01 4.92
N SER A 32 1.58 4.98 4.18
CA SER A 32 2.33 6.17 3.74
C SER A 32 2.79 7.02 4.92
N PHE A 33 1.94 7.12 5.96
CA PHE A 33 2.35 7.78 7.19
C PHE A 33 3.50 7.04 7.87
N LEU A 34 3.39 5.72 8.04
CA LEU A 34 4.44 4.89 8.67
C LEU A 34 5.76 5.02 7.94
N GLU A 35 5.74 4.94 6.61
CA GLU A 35 6.94 5.09 5.78
C GLU A 35 7.60 6.45 6.00
N ILE A 36 6.88 7.55 5.81
CA ILE A 36 7.44 8.91 6.00
C ILE A 36 7.93 9.10 7.45
N PHE A 37 7.16 8.61 8.42
CA PHE A 37 7.46 8.75 9.84
C PHE A 37 8.70 7.93 10.25
N SER A 38 8.96 6.80 9.59
CA SER A 38 10.15 5.95 9.82
C SER A 38 11.47 6.69 9.63
N HIS A 39 11.48 7.75 8.81
CA HIS A 39 12.66 8.55 8.57
C HIS A 39 12.95 9.59 9.66
N LEU A 40 12.14 9.70 10.72
CA LEU A 40 12.26 10.77 11.72
C LEU A 40 13.60 10.72 12.47
N GLU A 41 14.16 9.52 12.66
CA GLU A 41 15.45 9.29 13.32
C GLU A 41 16.66 9.43 12.39
N GLU A 42 16.46 9.77 11.11
CA GLU A 42 17.59 9.93 10.21
C GLU A 42 18.48 11.10 10.66
N ALA A 43 19.74 10.77 10.98
CA ALA A 43 20.70 11.69 11.54
C ALA A 43 20.82 13.00 10.73
N GLY A 44 20.65 14.13 11.41
CA GLY A 44 20.79 15.47 10.83
C GLY A 44 19.65 15.90 9.90
N LYS A 45 18.53 15.16 9.84
CA LYS A 45 17.43 15.44 8.92
C LYS A 45 16.09 15.75 9.59
N PHE A 46 16.04 15.87 10.93
CA PHE A 46 14.81 16.05 11.69
C PHE A 46 13.91 17.15 11.11
N ASP A 47 14.39 18.37 10.91
CA ASP A 47 13.57 19.48 10.39
C ASP A 47 12.92 19.18 9.04
N ARG A 48 13.71 18.57 8.13
CA ARG A 48 13.24 18.19 6.79
C ARG A 48 12.19 17.10 6.88
N VAL A 49 12.45 16.05 7.66
CA VAL A 49 11.55 14.90 7.80
C VAL A 49 10.29 15.31 8.56
N ARG A 50 10.41 16.04 9.66
CA ARG A 50 9.29 16.67 10.38
C ARG A 50 8.42 17.47 9.42
N GLY A 51 9.02 18.31 8.57
CA GLY A 51 8.28 19.05 7.54
C GLY A 51 7.45 18.16 6.62
N ASN A 52 8.00 17.02 6.19
CA ASN A 52 7.30 16.03 5.37
C ASN A 52 6.21 15.28 6.14
N VAL A 53 6.52 14.77 7.33
CA VAL A 53 5.56 14.07 8.21
C VAL A 53 4.37 14.98 8.51
N LEU A 54 4.62 16.25 8.83
CA LEU A 54 3.53 17.18 9.14
C LEU A 54 2.60 17.40 7.96
N LYS A 55 3.03 17.23 6.70
CA LYS A 55 2.12 17.30 5.53
C LYS A 55 0.96 16.30 5.64
N CYS A 56 1.12 15.20 6.36
CA CYS A 56 0.06 14.22 6.63
C CYS A 56 -1.15 14.81 7.37
N GLN A 57 -1.02 15.97 8.02
CA GLN A 57 -2.15 16.68 8.64
C GLN A 57 -3.13 17.31 7.63
N VAL A 58 -2.71 17.47 6.37
CA VAL A 58 -3.52 18.15 5.34
C VAL A 58 -4.55 17.21 4.68
N PRO A 59 -4.14 16.06 4.11
CA PRO A 59 -5.09 15.05 3.64
C PRO A 59 -5.74 14.32 4.81
N ARG A 60 -6.93 13.75 4.60
CA ARG A 60 -7.52 12.86 5.61
C ARG A 60 -6.76 11.52 5.63
N MET A 61 -6.52 10.98 6.81
CA MET A 61 -5.93 9.65 6.93
C MET A 61 -7.01 8.56 6.76
N LEU A 62 -6.71 7.56 5.93
CA LEU A 62 -7.53 6.36 5.76
C LEU A 62 -7.32 5.38 6.92
N HIS A 63 -8.19 4.38 7.04
CA HIS A 63 -7.92 3.25 7.92
C HIS A 63 -6.87 2.32 7.31
N ASP A 64 -6.29 1.46 8.14
CA ASP A 64 -5.39 0.40 7.67
C ASP A 64 -6.09 -0.44 6.57
N PRO A 65 -5.47 -0.60 5.38
CA PRO A 65 -6.09 -1.30 4.27
C PRO A 65 -6.40 -2.77 4.57
N TYR A 66 -5.55 -3.48 5.32
CA TYR A 66 -5.82 -4.85 5.74
C TYR A 66 -7.02 -4.92 6.66
N ALA A 67 -7.14 -3.99 7.61
CA ALA A 67 -8.26 -3.94 8.53
C ALA A 67 -9.58 -3.71 7.77
N VAL A 68 -9.60 -2.78 6.81
CA VAL A 68 -10.75 -2.53 5.94
C VAL A 68 -11.13 -3.78 5.15
N HIS A 69 -10.14 -4.46 4.56
CA HIS A 69 -10.33 -5.70 3.80
C HIS A 69 -10.84 -6.85 4.66
N ALA A 70 -10.24 -7.08 5.83
CA ALA A 70 -10.65 -8.16 6.72
C ALA A 70 -12.09 -7.93 7.22
N ILE A 71 -12.46 -6.70 7.57
CA ILE A 71 -13.84 -6.37 7.93
C ILE A 71 -14.80 -6.66 6.78
N SER A 72 -14.48 -6.23 5.54
CA SER A 72 -15.36 -6.46 4.39
C SER A 72 -15.54 -7.96 4.09
N CYS A 73 -14.53 -8.77 4.41
CA CYS A 73 -14.54 -10.23 4.28
C CYS A 73 -15.16 -10.97 5.48
N GLY A 74 -15.64 -10.27 6.51
CA GLY A 74 -16.23 -10.89 7.70
C GLY A 74 -15.20 -11.41 8.72
N LEU A 75 -13.91 -11.08 8.55
CA LEU A 75 -12.80 -11.51 9.40
C LEU A 75 -12.48 -10.48 10.50
N GLY A 76 -13.37 -9.52 10.76
CA GLY A 76 -13.14 -8.44 11.72
C GLY A 76 -12.85 -8.94 13.15
N SER A 77 -13.38 -10.10 13.53
CA SER A 77 -13.11 -10.73 14.83
C SER A 77 -11.69 -11.31 14.96
N LEU A 78 -11.00 -11.54 13.83
CA LEU A 78 -9.63 -12.02 13.78
C LEU A 78 -8.61 -10.88 13.74
N LEU A 79 -9.06 -9.64 13.57
CA LEU A 79 -8.18 -8.48 13.56
C LEU A 79 -7.71 -8.13 14.96
N HIS A 80 -6.42 -7.81 15.07
CA HIS A 80 -5.93 -7.15 16.27
C HIS A 80 -6.60 -5.76 16.39
N PRO A 81 -7.22 -5.41 17.54
CA PRO A 81 -7.98 -4.17 17.67
C PRO A 81 -7.19 -2.90 17.33
N SER A 82 -5.89 -2.87 17.62
CA SER A 82 -5.04 -1.70 17.36
C SER A 82 -5.04 -1.26 15.90
N ARG A 83 -5.21 -2.16 14.92
CA ARG A 83 -5.22 -1.79 13.49
C ARG A 83 -6.39 -0.89 13.11
N LEU A 84 -7.47 -0.88 13.90
CA LEU A 84 -8.61 0.02 13.71
C LEU A 84 -8.37 1.40 14.34
N GLU A 85 -7.40 1.47 15.25
CA GLU A 85 -7.11 2.59 16.14
C GLU A 85 -5.87 3.39 15.70
N ASP A 86 -4.99 2.80 14.89
CA ASP A 86 -3.73 3.39 14.41
C ASP A 86 -3.90 4.81 13.88
N LYS A 87 -4.94 5.04 13.07
CA LYS A 87 -5.27 6.37 12.54
C LYS A 87 -5.38 7.42 13.65
N LEU A 88 -6.12 7.12 14.72
CA LEU A 88 -6.34 8.07 15.82
C LEU A 88 -5.06 8.33 16.60
N LEU A 89 -4.23 7.31 16.78
CA LEU A 89 -2.93 7.45 17.40
C LEU A 89 -2.01 8.34 16.53
N PHE A 90 -1.95 8.11 15.22
CA PHE A 90 -1.12 8.89 14.30
C PHE A 90 -1.54 10.35 14.21
N GLU A 91 -2.85 10.63 14.21
CA GLU A 91 -3.36 12.00 14.28
C GLU A 91 -2.90 12.72 15.56
N ARG A 92 -2.93 12.05 16.73
CA ARG A 92 -2.43 12.61 18.00
C ARG A 92 -0.90 12.77 18.01
N VAL A 93 -0.17 11.83 17.42
CA VAL A 93 1.30 11.92 17.25
C VAL A 93 1.67 13.12 16.38
N LEU A 94 0.91 13.38 15.31
CA LEU A 94 1.11 14.55 14.44
C LEU A 94 0.89 15.87 15.19
N GLU A 95 -0.11 15.94 16.08
CA GLU A 95 -0.35 17.12 16.91
C GLU A 95 0.84 17.41 17.81
N VAL A 96 1.36 16.41 18.50
CA VAL A 96 2.54 16.54 19.37
C VAL A 96 3.79 16.92 18.57
N LEU A 97 4.06 16.23 17.45
CA LEU A 97 5.21 16.53 16.58
C LEU A 97 5.18 17.97 16.04
N SER A 98 3.98 18.52 15.82
CA SER A 98 3.83 19.91 15.36
C SER A 98 4.30 20.94 16.39
N GLN A 99 4.31 20.57 17.67
CA GLN A 99 4.70 21.44 18.79
C GLN A 99 6.17 21.27 19.18
N SER A 100 6.82 20.19 18.74
CA SER A 100 8.24 19.92 19.01
C SER A 100 9.16 20.59 17.98
N ASN A 101 10.26 21.18 18.43
CA ASN A 101 11.32 21.73 17.57
C ASN A 101 12.51 20.79 17.43
N THR A 102 12.67 19.82 18.33
CA THR A 102 13.72 18.79 18.23
C THR A 102 13.15 17.39 18.40
N LEU A 103 13.93 16.37 18.01
CA LEU A 103 13.56 14.97 18.20
C LEU A 103 13.47 14.62 19.69
N GLU A 104 14.37 15.17 20.51
CA GLU A 104 14.38 14.97 21.96
C GLU A 104 13.13 15.59 22.61
N GLU A 105 12.72 16.78 22.19
CA GLU A 105 11.48 17.42 22.66
C GLU A 105 10.23 16.63 22.24
N PHE A 106 10.26 15.99 21.07
CA PHE A 106 9.19 15.09 20.62
C PHE A 106 9.12 13.84 21.48
N TYR A 107 10.25 13.14 21.67
CA TYR A 107 10.32 11.90 22.44
C TYR A 107 10.06 12.08 23.94
N ALA A 108 10.31 13.26 24.49
CA ALA A 108 9.97 13.58 25.88
C ALA A 108 8.45 13.73 26.13
N GLN A 109 7.62 13.81 25.07
CA GLN A 109 6.18 14.00 25.20
C GLN A 109 5.41 12.67 25.22
N GLN A 110 4.13 12.76 25.59
CA GLN A 110 3.21 11.62 25.63
C GLN A 110 1.95 11.94 24.83
N VAL A 111 1.36 10.89 24.26
CA VAL A 111 0.06 10.92 23.58
C VAL A 111 -0.89 9.97 24.28
N GLN A 112 -2.16 10.34 24.35
CA GLN A 112 -3.18 9.40 24.82
C GLN A 112 -3.47 8.40 23.69
N ALA A 113 -3.38 7.11 23.94
CA ALA A 113 -3.83 6.06 23.03
C ALA A 113 -5.37 6.00 22.99
N PRO A 114 -5.99 5.36 21.97
CA PRO A 114 -7.45 5.22 21.92
C PRO A 114 -8.03 4.43 23.09
N SER A 115 -7.25 3.52 23.69
CA SER A 115 -7.57 2.85 24.96
C SER A 115 -7.67 3.78 26.18
N GLY A 116 -7.20 5.03 26.07
CA GLY A 116 -7.14 6.02 27.14
C GLY A 116 -5.80 6.05 27.90
N GLU A 117 -4.92 5.08 27.66
CA GLU A 117 -3.58 5.01 28.25
C GLU A 117 -2.66 6.13 27.71
N MET A 118 -1.75 6.65 28.54
CA MET A 118 -0.72 7.58 28.09
C MET A 118 0.51 6.81 27.62
N VAL A 119 0.90 7.00 26.36
CA VAL A 119 2.05 6.35 25.73
C VAL A 119 3.11 7.40 25.40
N SER A 120 4.38 7.09 25.64
CA SER A 120 5.46 8.01 25.25
C SER A 120 5.56 8.10 23.72
N CYS A 121 5.91 9.27 23.20
CA CYS A 121 6.10 9.43 21.75
C CYS A 121 7.27 8.57 21.23
N GLN A 122 8.27 8.29 22.08
CA GLN A 122 9.35 7.36 21.78
C GLN A 122 8.83 5.93 21.58
N ASP A 123 7.99 5.43 22.48
CA ASP A 123 7.40 4.09 22.36
C ASP A 123 6.45 4.00 21.17
N ALA A 124 5.65 5.04 20.94
CA ALA A 124 4.77 5.13 19.77
C ALA A 124 5.57 5.08 18.46
N ALA A 125 6.72 5.76 18.41
CA ALA A 125 7.62 5.72 17.27
C ALA A 125 8.28 4.34 17.10
N GLY A 126 8.82 3.76 18.18
CA GLY A 126 9.39 2.42 18.14
C GLY A 126 8.39 1.35 17.68
N ASN A 127 7.14 1.44 18.13
CA ASN A 127 6.07 0.56 17.67
C ASN A 127 5.74 0.75 16.19
N THR A 128 5.71 2.00 15.72
CA THR A 128 5.52 2.34 14.31
C THR A 128 6.61 1.73 13.42
N PHE A 129 7.88 1.85 13.83
CA PHE A 129 9.00 1.33 13.05
C PHE A 129 8.98 -0.20 12.99
N ARG A 130 8.69 -0.86 14.11
CA ARG A 130 8.53 -2.31 14.15
C ARG A 130 7.38 -2.79 13.25
N MET A 131 6.25 -2.09 13.27
CA MET A 131 5.12 -2.43 12.41
C MET A 131 5.45 -2.28 10.93
N LEU A 132 6.19 -1.23 10.56
CA LEU A 132 6.66 -1.06 9.18
C LEU A 132 7.64 -2.18 8.78
N ASP A 133 8.59 -2.54 9.65
CA ASP A 133 9.57 -3.62 9.41
C ASP A 133 8.89 -4.99 9.24
N GLU A 134 7.86 -5.28 10.05
CA GLU A 134 7.02 -6.47 9.92
C GLU A 134 6.30 -6.50 8.56
N ILE A 135 5.66 -5.40 8.16
CA ILE A 135 4.96 -5.29 6.87
C ILE A 135 5.94 -5.42 5.69
N GLN A 136 7.11 -4.79 5.79
CA GLN A 136 8.17 -4.88 4.79
C GLN A 136 8.69 -6.32 4.64
N SER A 137 8.88 -7.02 5.77
CA SER A 137 9.32 -8.41 5.79
C SER A 137 8.28 -9.34 5.15
N GLU A 138 7.00 -9.19 5.52
CA GLU A 138 5.88 -9.94 4.91
C GLU A 138 5.76 -9.68 3.40
N TYR A 139 5.97 -8.43 2.96
CA TYR A 139 5.98 -8.07 1.55
C TYR A 139 7.11 -8.78 0.80
N VAL A 140 8.34 -8.73 1.31
CA VAL A 140 9.51 -9.38 0.69
C VAL A 140 9.31 -10.90 0.57
N GLU A 141 8.74 -11.53 1.60
CA GLU A 141 8.40 -12.95 1.55
C GLU A 141 7.34 -13.24 0.49
N SER A 142 6.26 -12.46 0.46
CA SER A 142 5.17 -12.60 -0.52
C SER A 142 5.67 -12.49 -1.96
N ILE A 143 6.50 -11.47 -2.26
CA ILE A 143 7.08 -11.27 -3.59
C ILE A 143 8.01 -12.44 -3.97
N THR A 144 8.75 -12.99 -3.01
CA THR A 144 9.61 -14.16 -3.25
C THR A 144 8.78 -15.39 -3.63
N ILE A 145 7.67 -15.64 -2.92
CA ILE A 145 6.73 -16.73 -3.24
C ILE A 145 6.15 -16.54 -4.65
N LYS A 146 5.67 -15.33 -4.95
CA LYS A 146 5.09 -15.01 -6.26
C LYS A 146 6.10 -15.15 -7.41
N ALA A 147 7.36 -14.78 -7.17
CA ALA A 147 8.43 -14.98 -8.15
C ALA A 147 8.70 -16.47 -8.43
N ARG A 148 8.64 -17.33 -7.40
CA ARG A 148 8.73 -18.79 -7.58
C ARG A 148 7.57 -19.33 -8.38
N GLU A 149 6.35 -18.92 -8.07
CA GLU A 149 5.15 -19.34 -8.80
C GLU A 149 5.22 -18.97 -10.29
N ILE A 150 5.72 -17.77 -10.61
CA ILE A 150 5.97 -17.36 -12.00
C ILE A 150 6.94 -18.34 -12.68
N LEU A 151 8.04 -18.67 -12.02
CA LEU A 151 9.06 -19.56 -12.58
C LEU A 151 8.52 -20.98 -12.81
N ILE A 152 7.77 -21.52 -11.84
CA ILE A 152 7.15 -22.86 -11.92
C ILE A 152 6.14 -22.94 -13.07
N ASN A 153 5.22 -21.97 -13.13
CA ASN A 153 4.06 -22.06 -14.04
C ASN A 153 4.43 -21.74 -15.48
N PHE A 154 5.44 -20.89 -15.70
CA PHE A 154 5.71 -20.34 -17.02
C PHE A 154 7.15 -20.53 -17.50
N SER A 155 8.04 -21.11 -16.68
CA SER A 155 9.45 -21.31 -17.02
C SER A 155 10.10 -20.05 -17.59
N TYR A 156 9.74 -18.87 -17.06
CA TYR A 156 10.10 -17.57 -17.64
C TYR A 156 11.62 -17.46 -17.81
N ALA A 157 12.07 -17.50 -19.06
CA ALA A 157 13.41 -17.06 -19.41
C ALA A 157 13.48 -15.54 -19.21
N ALA A 158 14.66 -15.04 -18.83
CA ALA A 158 14.97 -13.63 -18.52
C ALA A 158 14.48 -12.57 -19.54
N SER A 159 14.08 -12.97 -20.75
CA SER A 159 13.75 -12.09 -21.87
C SER A 159 12.28 -11.76 -22.02
N ASP A 160 11.37 -12.58 -21.50
CA ASP A 160 9.96 -12.48 -21.88
C ASP A 160 9.25 -11.48 -20.95
N LEU A 161 8.27 -10.74 -21.47
CA LEU A 161 7.33 -9.95 -20.66
C LEU A 161 6.19 -10.87 -20.24
N ILE A 162 5.82 -10.89 -18.95
CA ILE A 162 4.61 -11.61 -18.53
C ILE A 162 3.40 -11.04 -19.25
N ARG A 163 2.61 -11.93 -19.84
CA ARG A 163 1.40 -11.56 -20.56
C ARG A 163 0.29 -11.22 -19.57
N GLU A 164 -0.64 -10.37 -19.99
CA GLU A 164 -1.80 -9.99 -19.18
C GLU A 164 -2.65 -11.20 -18.78
N GLU A 165 -2.80 -12.19 -19.68
CA GLU A 165 -3.54 -13.45 -19.43
C GLU A 165 -2.92 -14.31 -18.30
N ASP A 166 -1.59 -14.36 -18.24
CA ASP A 166 -0.85 -15.10 -17.23
C ASP A 166 -1.00 -14.43 -15.85
N MET A 167 -0.93 -13.09 -15.83
CA MET A 167 -1.14 -12.28 -14.62
C MET A 167 -2.54 -12.42 -14.07
N TRP A 168 -3.54 -12.40 -14.95
CA TRP A 168 -4.92 -12.66 -14.55
C TRP A 168 -5.07 -14.04 -13.90
N THR A 169 -4.47 -15.06 -14.51
CA THR A 169 -4.53 -16.43 -14.01
C THR A 169 -3.89 -16.56 -12.63
N LEU A 170 -2.69 -16.00 -12.47
CA LEU A 170 -1.97 -15.98 -11.20
C LEU A 170 -2.74 -15.22 -10.11
N ALA A 171 -3.20 -13.99 -10.37
CA ALA A 171 -3.97 -13.20 -9.42
C ALA A 171 -5.31 -13.87 -9.05
N SER A 172 -5.98 -14.51 -10.01
CA SER A 172 -7.20 -15.26 -9.76
C SER A 172 -6.98 -16.51 -8.90
N ASN A 173 -5.83 -17.18 -9.05
CA ASN A 173 -5.43 -18.28 -8.17
C ASN A 173 -5.18 -17.79 -6.75
N ASP A 174 -4.44 -16.68 -6.61
CA ASP A 174 -4.14 -16.04 -5.33
C ASP A 174 -5.44 -15.67 -4.58
N ILE A 175 -6.39 -15.03 -5.26
CA ILE A 175 -7.72 -14.70 -4.70
C ILE A 175 -8.49 -15.95 -4.26
N ARG A 176 -8.45 -17.03 -5.05
CA ARG A 176 -9.10 -18.30 -4.69
C ARG A 176 -8.47 -18.90 -3.44
N ASN A 177 -7.14 -18.94 -3.39
CA ASN A 177 -6.39 -19.47 -2.25
C ASN A 177 -6.66 -18.65 -0.97
N MET A 178 -6.66 -17.31 -1.06
CA MET A 178 -7.03 -16.44 0.06
C MET A 178 -8.47 -16.71 0.53
N THR A 179 -9.41 -16.84 -0.41
CA THR A 179 -10.82 -17.14 -0.10
C THR A 179 -10.96 -18.46 0.66
N ASP A 180 -10.27 -19.51 0.20
CA ASP A 180 -10.32 -20.82 0.84
C ASP A 180 -9.66 -20.79 2.23
N GLY A 181 -8.56 -20.05 2.38
CA GLY A 181 -7.92 -19.81 3.69
C GLY A 181 -8.85 -19.08 4.67
N TYR A 182 -9.58 -18.06 4.21
CA TYR A 182 -10.55 -17.33 5.04
C TYR A 182 -11.74 -18.19 5.45
N LEU A 183 -12.29 -19.00 4.54
CA LEU A 183 -13.34 -19.96 4.90
C LEU A 183 -12.87 -20.95 5.96
N ALA A 184 -11.62 -21.42 5.87
CA ALA A 184 -11.05 -22.32 6.86
C ALA A 184 -10.89 -21.67 8.24
N ALA A 185 -10.52 -20.38 8.27
CA ALA A 185 -10.33 -19.62 9.52
C ALA A 185 -11.65 -19.21 10.19
N LEU A 186 -12.74 -19.04 9.43
CA LEU A 186 -14.03 -18.62 9.97
C LEU A 186 -14.76 -19.78 10.70
N PRO A 187 -15.39 -19.51 11.86
CA PRO A 187 -16.30 -20.44 12.51
C PRO A 187 -17.42 -20.85 11.55
N GLU A 188 -17.83 -22.12 11.56
CA GLU A 188 -18.82 -22.65 10.62
C GLU A 188 -20.14 -21.87 10.62
N ALA A 189 -20.57 -21.38 11.79
CA ALA A 189 -21.77 -20.57 11.95
C ALA A 189 -21.69 -19.18 11.27
N ASP A 190 -20.48 -18.67 11.05
CA ASP A 190 -20.22 -17.34 10.50
C ASP A 190 -19.73 -17.38 9.05
N ARG A 191 -19.64 -18.58 8.43
CA ARG A 191 -19.13 -18.74 7.07
C ARG A 191 -20.12 -18.18 6.05
N PRO A 192 -19.75 -17.16 5.25
CA PRO A 192 -20.54 -16.73 4.12
C PRO A 192 -20.53 -17.80 3.02
N GLU A 193 -21.41 -17.66 2.03
CA GLU A 193 -21.30 -18.48 0.82
C GLU A 193 -19.94 -18.24 0.16
N ARG A 194 -19.26 -19.31 -0.28
CA ARG A 194 -17.93 -19.21 -0.91
C ARG A 194 -17.91 -18.21 -2.07
N ARG A 195 -18.98 -18.18 -2.87
CA ARG A 195 -19.10 -17.25 -4.01
C ARG A 195 -19.13 -15.80 -3.54
N GLU A 196 -19.85 -15.51 -2.46
CA GLU A 196 -19.94 -14.16 -1.91
C GLU A 196 -18.58 -13.70 -1.37
N LEU A 197 -17.89 -14.57 -0.61
CA LEU A 197 -16.56 -14.25 -0.10
C LEU A 197 -15.54 -14.06 -1.24
N LEU A 198 -15.58 -14.91 -2.27
CA LEU A 198 -14.71 -14.78 -3.43
C LEU A 198 -14.85 -13.42 -4.11
N MET A 199 -16.08 -12.90 -4.22
CA MET A 199 -16.33 -11.56 -4.78
C MET A 199 -15.75 -10.47 -3.89
N ARG A 200 -15.96 -10.54 -2.57
CA ARG A 200 -15.44 -9.57 -1.60
C ARG A 200 -13.91 -9.52 -1.61
N VAL A 201 -13.26 -10.70 -1.58
CA VAL A 201 -11.80 -10.82 -1.66
C VAL A 201 -11.28 -10.32 -2.99
N GLY A 202 -11.91 -10.71 -4.10
CA GLY A 202 -11.49 -10.27 -5.43
C GLY A 202 -11.56 -8.76 -5.61
N TYR A 203 -12.61 -8.12 -5.12
CA TYR A 203 -12.79 -6.67 -5.26
C TYR A 203 -11.71 -5.85 -4.56
N SER A 204 -11.27 -6.27 -3.37
CA SER A 204 -10.25 -5.56 -2.58
C SER A 204 -8.82 -6.00 -2.86
N GLN A 205 -8.58 -7.26 -3.26
CA GLN A 205 -7.22 -7.80 -3.41
C GLN A 205 -6.73 -7.85 -4.85
N PHE A 206 -7.60 -7.85 -5.86
CA PHE A 206 -7.17 -8.09 -7.23
C PHE A 206 -6.10 -7.10 -7.71
N MET A 207 -6.30 -5.80 -7.45
CA MET A 207 -5.33 -4.78 -7.84
C MET A 207 -3.97 -4.99 -7.16
N ARG A 208 -3.98 -5.37 -5.88
CA ARG A 208 -2.77 -5.70 -5.13
C ARG A 208 -2.10 -6.97 -5.66
N SER A 209 -2.84 -8.06 -5.86
CA SER A 209 -2.29 -9.31 -6.37
C SER A 209 -1.62 -9.12 -7.74
N VAL A 210 -2.27 -8.39 -8.68
CA VAL A 210 -1.65 -8.12 -9.98
C VAL A 210 -0.43 -7.20 -9.85
N TYR A 211 -0.50 -6.17 -9.00
CA TYR A 211 0.67 -5.34 -8.70
C TYR A 211 1.85 -6.19 -8.20
N ASP A 212 1.62 -7.05 -7.21
CA ASP A 212 2.65 -7.89 -6.61
C ASP A 212 3.26 -8.87 -7.61
N TYR A 213 2.45 -9.55 -8.44
CA TYR A 213 2.99 -10.41 -9.49
C TYR A 213 3.78 -9.60 -10.53
N TYR A 214 3.30 -8.41 -10.92
CA TYR A 214 4.02 -7.54 -11.85
C TYR A 214 5.39 -7.14 -11.28
N ARG A 215 5.47 -6.78 -9.99
CA ARG A 215 6.73 -6.48 -9.31
C ARG A 215 7.62 -7.72 -9.20
N ALA A 216 7.06 -8.87 -8.82
CA ALA A 216 7.80 -10.14 -8.76
C ALA A 216 8.43 -10.49 -10.12
N ALA A 217 7.70 -10.31 -11.22
CA ALA A 217 8.21 -10.52 -12.57
C ALA A 217 9.36 -9.56 -12.91
N HIS A 218 9.23 -8.29 -12.52
CA HIS A 218 10.29 -7.30 -12.69
C HIS A 218 11.56 -7.67 -11.92
N TYR A 219 11.44 -8.10 -10.66
CA TYR A 219 12.56 -8.56 -9.85
C TYR A 219 13.21 -9.83 -10.42
N LEU A 220 12.41 -10.80 -10.82
CA LEU A 220 12.89 -12.04 -11.42
C LEU A 220 13.69 -11.77 -12.70
N ARG A 221 13.21 -10.86 -13.54
CA ARG A 221 13.92 -10.41 -14.76
C ARG A 221 15.24 -9.73 -14.44
N ALA A 222 15.25 -8.83 -13.47
CA ALA A 222 16.46 -8.12 -13.04
C ALA A 222 17.50 -9.07 -12.42
N ALA A 223 17.06 -10.10 -11.69
CA ALA A 223 17.92 -11.14 -11.14
C ALA A 223 18.49 -12.04 -12.24
N SER A 224 17.67 -12.43 -13.21
CA SER A 224 18.07 -13.31 -14.32
C SER A 224 19.09 -12.67 -15.26
N SER A 225 19.16 -11.33 -15.33
CA SER A 225 20.22 -10.64 -16.07
C SER A 225 21.58 -10.66 -15.37
N ARG A 226 21.62 -11.04 -14.08
CA ARG A 226 22.83 -11.05 -13.24
C ARG A 226 23.30 -12.47 -12.92
N THR A 227 22.35 -13.37 -12.74
CA THR A 227 22.58 -14.74 -12.29
C THR A 227 21.70 -15.70 -13.08
N ARG A 228 22.21 -16.90 -13.38
CA ARG A 228 21.41 -17.95 -13.99
C ARG A 228 20.45 -18.52 -12.94
N LEU A 229 19.16 -18.23 -13.09
CA LEU A 229 18.10 -18.88 -12.32
C LEU A 229 17.68 -20.14 -13.06
N SER A 230 17.90 -21.30 -12.45
CA SER A 230 17.67 -22.61 -13.06
C SER A 230 16.55 -23.41 -12.38
N SER A 231 16.22 -23.08 -11.13
CA SER A 231 15.13 -23.66 -10.37
C SER A 231 14.47 -22.63 -9.46
N GLU A 232 13.31 -22.99 -8.90
CA GLU A 232 12.63 -22.19 -7.86
C GLU A 232 13.46 -22.03 -6.57
N GLU A 233 14.37 -22.98 -6.30
CA GLU A 233 15.25 -22.96 -5.12
C GLU A 233 16.28 -21.83 -5.22
N ASP A 234 16.62 -21.40 -6.44
CA ASP A 234 17.52 -20.27 -6.70
C ASP A 234 16.86 -18.91 -6.37
N VAL A 235 15.52 -18.88 -6.25
CA VAL A 235 14.75 -17.67 -6.01
C VAL A 235 14.70 -17.37 -4.51
N THR A 236 15.52 -16.41 -4.08
CA THR A 236 15.61 -15.94 -2.70
C THR A 236 15.52 -14.41 -2.65
N PRO A 237 15.15 -13.80 -1.51
CA PRO A 237 15.10 -12.34 -1.38
C PRO A 237 16.43 -11.66 -1.77
N ALA A 238 17.55 -12.26 -1.37
CA ALA A 238 18.90 -11.74 -1.65
C ALA A 238 19.21 -11.74 -3.15
N VAL A 239 18.77 -12.75 -3.89
CA VAL A 239 18.98 -12.87 -5.35
C VAL A 239 18.09 -11.90 -6.11
N LEU A 240 16.85 -11.72 -5.67
CA LEU A 240 15.87 -10.84 -6.31
C LEU A 240 16.17 -9.35 -6.09
N HIS A 241 16.87 -9.00 -5.01
CA HIS A 241 17.09 -7.62 -4.58
C HIS A 241 15.78 -6.83 -4.51
N ILE A 242 14.80 -7.40 -3.80
CA ILE A 242 13.49 -6.78 -3.60
C ILE A 242 13.68 -5.49 -2.82
N ASP A 243 13.09 -4.39 -3.31
CA ASP A 243 13.04 -3.13 -2.58
C ASP A 243 11.90 -3.20 -1.56
N PRO A 244 12.19 -3.16 -0.24
CA PRO A 244 11.14 -3.20 0.77
C PRO A 244 10.17 -2.02 0.69
N ASN A 245 10.58 -0.88 0.12
CA ASN A 245 9.73 0.31 0.02
C ASN A 245 8.54 0.10 -0.94
N ASP A 246 8.63 -0.84 -1.90
CA ASP A 246 7.50 -1.21 -2.76
C ASP A 246 6.30 -1.78 -1.93
N CYS A 247 6.49 -2.10 -0.65
CA CYS A 247 5.40 -2.55 0.22
C CYS A 247 4.31 -1.48 0.38
N GLU A 248 4.68 -0.19 0.39
CA GLU A 248 3.73 0.92 0.49
C GLU A 248 2.76 0.87 -0.69
N ASP A 249 3.29 0.82 -1.90
CA ASP A 249 2.52 0.74 -3.14
C ASP A 249 1.58 -0.47 -3.15
N SER A 250 2.10 -1.66 -2.80
CA SER A 250 1.32 -2.89 -2.70
C SER A 250 0.13 -2.73 -1.77
N MET A 251 0.36 -2.14 -0.60
CA MET A 251 -0.66 -1.93 0.41
C MET A 251 -1.69 -0.88 0.00
N ILE A 252 -1.26 0.19 -0.67
CA ILE A 252 -2.15 1.23 -1.20
C ILE A 252 -3.07 0.67 -2.28
N CYS A 253 -2.65 -0.34 -3.05
CA CYS A 253 -3.50 -0.99 -4.05
C CYS A 253 -4.80 -1.55 -3.47
N MET A 254 -4.82 -1.91 -2.18
CA MET A 254 -6.03 -2.39 -1.51
C MET A 254 -7.08 -1.30 -1.32
N HIS A 255 -6.68 -0.02 -1.34
CA HIS A 255 -7.63 1.10 -1.38
C HIS A 255 -8.18 1.36 -2.78
N LEU A 256 -7.57 0.77 -3.83
CA LEU A 256 -8.07 0.82 -5.22
C LEU A 256 -9.04 -0.34 -5.49
N ASN A 257 -10.02 -0.49 -4.61
CA ASN A 257 -11.08 -1.47 -4.80
C ASN A 257 -11.79 -1.22 -6.15
N ILE A 258 -12.02 -2.31 -6.90
CA ILE A 258 -12.59 -2.32 -8.25
C ILE A 258 -13.91 -1.52 -8.34
N ASP A 259 -14.70 -1.53 -7.27
CA ASP A 259 -16.02 -0.88 -7.22
C ASP A 259 -16.00 0.56 -6.69
N THR A 260 -14.82 1.09 -6.33
CA THR A 260 -14.69 2.45 -5.78
C THR A 260 -14.13 3.45 -6.78
N ALA A 261 -14.67 4.67 -6.77
CA ALA A 261 -14.16 5.81 -7.53
C ALA A 261 -12.96 6.48 -6.85
N ASN A 262 -11.93 5.68 -6.55
CA ASN A 262 -10.68 6.13 -5.94
C ASN A 262 -9.62 6.40 -7.00
N THR A 263 -8.81 7.44 -6.80
CA THR A 263 -7.71 7.81 -7.69
C THR A 263 -6.42 7.72 -6.89
N LEU A 264 -5.48 6.84 -7.27
CA LEU A 264 -4.12 6.91 -6.73
C LEU A 264 -3.36 8.01 -7.46
N VAL A 265 -2.69 8.86 -6.70
CA VAL A 265 -1.74 9.86 -7.18
C VAL A 265 -0.35 9.43 -6.71
N THR A 266 0.56 9.21 -7.66
CA THR A 266 1.93 8.78 -7.37
C THR A 266 2.94 9.48 -8.28
N GLY A 267 4.12 9.73 -7.74
CA GLY A 267 5.29 10.18 -8.50
C GLY A 267 6.15 9.02 -9.04
N ASP A 268 5.93 7.78 -8.57
CA ASP A 268 6.71 6.63 -9.00
C ASP A 268 6.22 6.09 -10.35
N ARG A 269 7.13 6.17 -11.34
CA ARG A 269 6.91 5.64 -12.68
C ARG A 269 6.69 4.13 -12.70
N ARG A 270 7.33 3.38 -11.80
CA ARG A 270 7.20 1.92 -11.71
C ARG A 270 5.82 1.54 -11.19
N THR A 271 5.34 2.22 -10.15
CA THR A 271 3.98 2.06 -9.62
C THR A 271 2.94 2.43 -10.67
N LEU A 272 3.10 3.57 -11.36
CA LEU A 272 2.24 3.97 -12.47
C LEU A 272 2.16 2.88 -13.56
N GLN A 273 3.30 2.32 -13.95
CA GLN A 273 3.36 1.29 -14.99
C GLN A 273 2.67 0.00 -14.55
N ALA A 274 2.97 -0.48 -13.34
CA ALA A 274 2.39 -1.70 -12.78
C ALA A 274 0.86 -1.61 -12.66
N LEU A 275 0.34 -0.48 -12.16
CA LEU A 275 -1.10 -0.32 -11.97
C LEU A 275 -1.86 -0.06 -13.26
N ARG A 276 -1.24 0.63 -14.23
CA ARG A 276 -1.83 0.77 -15.57
C ARG A 276 -1.91 -0.59 -16.26
N PHE A 277 -0.89 -1.43 -16.12
CA PHE A 277 -0.93 -2.82 -16.57
C PHE A 277 -2.06 -3.60 -15.87
N ALA A 278 -2.14 -3.53 -14.54
CA ALA A 278 -3.18 -4.21 -13.77
C ALA A 278 -4.60 -3.77 -14.19
N LYS A 279 -4.79 -2.47 -14.39
CA LYS A 279 -6.03 -1.89 -14.88
C LYS A 279 -6.39 -2.42 -16.28
N GLN A 280 -5.42 -2.47 -17.20
CA GLN A 280 -5.64 -2.99 -18.55
C GLN A 280 -6.02 -4.47 -18.55
N ALA A 281 -5.30 -5.30 -17.78
CA ALA A 281 -5.60 -6.72 -17.65
C ALA A 281 -7.03 -6.94 -17.13
N LEU A 282 -7.45 -6.18 -16.10
CA LEU A 282 -8.80 -6.24 -15.56
C LEU A 282 -9.87 -5.77 -16.57
N GLN A 283 -9.60 -4.71 -17.34
CA GLN A 283 -10.52 -4.22 -18.37
C GLN A 283 -10.74 -5.24 -19.50
N ASN A 284 -9.67 -5.91 -19.92
CA ASN A 284 -9.72 -6.93 -20.97
C ASN A 284 -10.58 -8.13 -20.57
N GLU A 285 -10.58 -8.47 -19.28
CA GLU A 285 -11.36 -9.60 -18.75
C GLU A 285 -12.82 -9.22 -18.44
N LEU A 286 -13.08 -8.02 -17.92
CA LEU A 286 -14.45 -7.58 -17.60
C LEU A 286 -15.27 -7.14 -18.84
N ARG A 287 -14.62 -6.96 -20.00
CA ARG A 287 -15.20 -6.80 -21.36
C ARG A 287 -16.35 -5.79 -21.55
N SER A 288 -16.71 -4.95 -20.58
CA SER A 288 -17.77 -3.94 -20.75
C SER A 288 -17.98 -2.97 -19.57
N SER A 289 -17.50 -3.27 -18.37
CA SER A 289 -17.68 -2.36 -17.22
C SER A 289 -16.52 -1.37 -17.12
N PRO A 290 -16.76 -0.05 -17.19
CA PRO A 290 -15.72 0.93 -16.90
C PRO A 290 -15.31 0.78 -15.44
N LEU A 291 -14.02 0.53 -15.22
CA LEU A 291 -13.43 0.55 -13.89
C LEU A 291 -13.52 1.97 -13.32
N GLN A 292 -14.03 2.08 -12.10
CA GLN A 292 -14.28 3.37 -11.46
C GLN A 292 -13.01 3.99 -10.88
N PHE A 293 -11.98 3.19 -10.59
CA PHE A 293 -10.74 3.71 -10.05
C PHE A 293 -9.84 4.29 -11.16
N HIS A 294 -9.00 5.24 -10.76
CA HIS A 294 -8.07 5.95 -11.65
C HIS A 294 -6.65 5.91 -11.08
N ILE A 295 -5.67 6.06 -11.97
CA ILE A 295 -4.25 6.15 -11.63
C ILE A 295 -3.74 7.41 -12.30
N GLN A 296 -3.26 8.34 -11.50
CA GLN A 296 -2.83 9.67 -11.91
C GLN A 296 -1.38 9.88 -11.47
N SER A 297 -0.57 10.48 -12.35
CA SER A 297 0.75 10.95 -11.96
C SER A 297 0.65 12.21 -11.10
N GLU A 298 1.66 12.46 -10.26
CA GLU A 298 1.78 13.72 -9.51
C GLU A 298 1.63 14.96 -10.42
N GLN A 299 2.25 14.92 -11.61
CA GLN A 299 2.19 16.03 -12.55
C GLN A 299 0.76 16.28 -13.07
N GLU A 300 0.05 15.23 -13.50
CA GLU A 300 -1.35 15.32 -13.92
C GLU A 300 -2.24 15.84 -12.79
N PHE A 301 -1.96 15.45 -11.55
CA PHE A 301 -2.70 15.92 -10.38
C PHE A 301 -2.50 17.43 -10.19
N ARG A 302 -1.26 17.91 -10.26
CA ARG A 302 -0.90 19.33 -10.12
C ARG A 302 -1.46 20.19 -11.25
N ASP A 303 -1.36 19.74 -12.49
CA ASP A 303 -1.89 20.47 -13.65
C ASP A 303 -3.42 20.65 -13.54
N GLY A 304 -4.11 19.63 -13.03
CA GLY A 304 -5.54 19.70 -12.78
C GLY A 304 -5.96 20.64 -11.65
N LEU A 305 -5.05 21.05 -10.74
CA LEU A 305 -5.34 22.07 -9.73
C LEU A 305 -5.29 23.47 -10.37
N SER A 306 -4.27 23.74 -11.18
CA SER A 306 -4.10 25.04 -11.84
C SER A 306 -5.18 25.35 -12.89
N GLN A 307 -5.77 24.33 -13.51
CA GLN A 307 -6.92 24.53 -14.40
C GLN A 307 -8.20 24.90 -13.64
N ALA A 308 -8.37 24.41 -12.40
CA ALA A 308 -9.50 24.79 -11.56
C ALA A 308 -9.38 26.23 -11.03
N GLU A 309 -8.16 26.76 -10.88
CA GLU A 309 -7.92 28.17 -10.53
C GLU A 309 -8.30 29.15 -11.65
N ALA A 310 -8.34 28.68 -12.91
CA ALA A 310 -8.57 29.50 -14.10
C ALA A 310 -10.03 29.50 -14.60
N ALA A 311 -10.90 28.66 -14.02
CA ALA A 311 -12.30 28.48 -14.43
C ALA A 311 -13.26 29.16 -13.44
#